data_AF-A0A7Y4X2W8-F1
#
_entry.id   AF-A0A7Y4X2W8-F1
#
_cell.length_a   1.000
_cell.length_b   1.000
_cell.length_c   1.000
_cell.angle_alpha   90.00
_cell.angle_beta   90.00
_cell.angle_gamma   90.00
#
_symmetry.space_group_name_H-M   'P 1'
#
loop_
_entity.id
_entity.type
_entity.pdbx_description
1 polymer ?
#
loop_
_entity_poly.entity_id
_entity_poly.type
_entity_poly.pdbx_seq_one_letter_code
_entity_poly.pdbx_strand_id
1 'polypeptide(L)'
;MAWVFNDENGSPSPGKNPVTVGLVGLHILHKTQSEKTWFWSTFEQVDNTTSSFFNSGCTPAPCPTNVQTAKTPYTELTPQGAPVNAPVQVTRQIPIQADPTLNTYYQGLLRGSVWANYQLITTQWATGTVTQGTPTFVANTTLETFFGAQSSCMGCHAGAVTTNQQPADFSFLLGEAQ
;
A
#
# COMPACT_ATOMS: atom_id res chain seq x y z
N MET A 1 -9.18 -2.30 16.19
CA MET A 1 -7.88 -2.92 16.55
C MET A 1 -7.59 -3.98 15.51
N ALA A 2 -6.47 -3.88 14.81
CA ALA A 2 -6.01 -4.96 13.94
C ALA A 2 -5.14 -5.90 14.79
N TRP A 3 -5.31 -7.20 14.56
CA TRP A 3 -4.60 -8.24 15.29
C TRP A 3 -3.59 -8.86 14.33
N VAL A 4 -2.31 -8.80 14.67
CA VAL A 4 -1.29 -9.58 13.96
C VAL A 4 -1.32 -10.97 14.59
N PHE A 5 -2.06 -11.87 13.97
CA PHE A 5 -1.99 -13.29 14.32
C PHE A 5 -0.97 -13.95 13.43
N ASN A 6 -0.04 -14.61 14.10
CA ASN A 6 0.81 -15.70 13.65
C ASN A 6 1.61 -15.54 12.34
N ASP A 7 2.78 -16.17 12.27
CA ASP A 7 3.44 -16.41 10.99
C ASP A 7 2.62 -17.39 10.12
N GLU A 8 3.08 -17.63 8.89
CA GLU A 8 2.48 -18.60 7.96
C GLU A 8 2.36 -20.03 8.51
N ASN A 9 3.07 -20.35 9.61
CA ASN A 9 3.03 -21.65 10.30
C ASN A 9 2.17 -21.64 11.56
N GLY A 10 1.48 -20.53 11.88
CA GLY A 10 0.64 -20.43 13.07
C GLY A 10 1.40 -20.04 14.35
N SER A 11 2.67 -19.65 14.28
CA SER A 11 3.46 -19.24 15.46
C SER A 11 3.18 -17.77 15.81
N PRO A 12 2.88 -17.42 17.07
CA PRO A 12 2.57 -16.03 17.45
C PRO A 12 3.70 -15.06 17.13
N SER A 13 3.34 -13.80 16.85
CA SER A 13 4.35 -12.77 16.67
C SER A 13 5.25 -12.68 17.92
N PRO A 14 6.58 -12.54 17.77
CA PRO A 14 7.47 -12.44 18.92
C PRO A 14 7.09 -11.30 19.86
N GLY A 15 7.12 -11.55 21.18
CA GLY A 15 6.86 -10.54 22.20
C GLY A 15 5.42 -10.53 22.74
N LYS A 16 5.02 -9.40 23.35
CA LYS A 16 3.74 -9.26 24.04
C LYS A 16 2.60 -9.03 23.04
N ASN A 17 1.67 -9.97 22.97
CA ASN A 17 0.46 -9.88 22.17
C ASN A 17 -0.75 -9.48 23.04
N PRO A 18 -1.75 -8.76 22.50
CA PRO A 18 -1.83 -8.26 21.13
C PRO A 18 -0.93 -7.05 20.88
N VAL A 19 -0.42 -6.95 19.64
CA VAL A 19 0.33 -5.78 19.18
C VAL A 19 -0.62 -4.72 18.62
N THR A 20 -0.32 -3.46 18.90
CA THR A 20 -1.02 -2.32 18.26
C THR A 20 -0.32 -1.99 16.96
N VAL A 21 -1.07 -1.97 15.85
CA VAL A 21 -0.55 -1.59 14.53
C VAL A 21 -1.25 -0.33 14.03
N GLY A 22 -0.55 0.44 13.20
CA GLY A 22 -1.09 1.58 12.47
C GLY A 22 -1.46 1.19 11.04
N LEU A 23 -2.60 1.69 10.55
CA LEU A 23 -2.92 1.62 9.13
C LEU A 23 -2.12 2.72 8.41
N VAL A 24 -1.27 2.34 7.46
CA VAL A 24 -0.38 3.28 6.76
C VAL A 24 -0.90 3.67 5.38
N GLY A 25 -1.77 2.84 4.80
CA GLY A 25 -2.41 3.08 3.53
C GLY A 25 -3.53 2.09 3.31
N LEU A 26 -4.41 2.39 2.36
CA LEU A 26 -5.51 1.50 2.00
C LEU A 26 -5.93 1.71 0.55
N HIS A 27 -6.47 0.65 -0.04
CA HIS A 27 -7.11 0.67 -1.34
C HIS A 27 -8.62 0.52 -1.19
N ILE A 28 -9.37 1.38 -1.90
CA ILE A 28 -10.81 1.21 -2.09
C ILE A 28 -11.04 0.98 -3.57
N LEU A 29 -11.58 -0.19 -3.87
CA LEU A 29 -11.95 -0.59 -5.21
C LEU A 29 -13.48 -0.57 -5.33
N HIS A 30 -14.01 -0.01 -6.41
CA HIS A 30 -15.45 0.01 -6.65
C HIS A 30 -15.82 -0.09 -8.13
N LYS A 31 -16.95 -0.75 -8.43
CA LYS A 31 -17.62 -0.77 -9.74
C LYS A 31 -18.96 -0.07 -9.62
N THR A 32 -19.29 0.76 -10.60
CA THR A 32 -20.57 1.48 -10.61
C THR A 32 -21.53 0.89 -11.66
N GLN A 33 -22.73 1.46 -11.76
CA GLN A 33 -23.64 1.09 -12.83
C GLN A 33 -23.10 1.50 -14.21
N SER A 34 -22.44 2.66 -14.30
CA SER A 34 -21.93 3.24 -15.54
C SER A 34 -20.49 2.84 -15.87
N GLU A 35 -19.71 2.40 -14.88
CA GLU A 35 -18.34 1.92 -15.06
C GLU A 35 -18.24 0.49 -14.51
N LYS A 36 -18.19 -0.47 -15.44
CA LYS A 36 -18.15 -1.89 -15.13
C LYS A 36 -16.74 -2.41 -14.90
N THR A 37 -15.74 -1.60 -15.21
CA THR A 37 -14.36 -1.83 -14.82
C THR A 37 -14.09 -1.23 -13.43
N TRP A 38 -13.01 -1.63 -12.77
CA TRP A 38 -12.71 -1.15 -11.42
C TRP A 38 -12.20 0.29 -11.44
N PHE A 39 -12.74 1.10 -10.50
CA PHE A 39 -12.05 2.26 -9.97
C PHE A 39 -11.16 1.83 -8.83
N TRP A 40 -9.89 2.20 -8.88
CA TRP A 40 -8.91 1.93 -7.85
C TRP A 40 -8.49 3.24 -7.19
N SER A 41 -8.94 3.47 -5.96
CA SER A 41 -8.51 4.64 -5.18
C SER A 41 -7.51 4.23 -4.12
N THR A 42 -6.38 4.92 -4.07
CA THR A 42 -5.34 4.69 -3.06
C THR A 42 -5.21 5.87 -2.12
N PHE A 43 -5.22 5.56 -0.82
CA PHE A 43 -5.10 6.53 0.25
C PHE A 43 -3.88 6.23 1.11
N GLU A 44 -3.28 7.28 1.63
CA GLU A 44 -2.14 7.19 2.55
C GLU A 44 -2.43 8.00 3.80
N GLN A 45 -1.84 7.58 4.91
CA GLN A 45 -1.75 8.42 6.10
C GLN A 45 -0.84 9.63 5.79
N VAL A 46 -1.24 10.83 6.22
CA VAL A 46 -0.61 12.10 5.80
C VAL A 46 0.84 12.28 6.23
N ASP A 47 1.26 11.59 7.30
CA ASP A 47 2.59 11.64 7.89
C ASP A 47 3.54 10.56 7.34
N ASN A 48 3.08 9.74 6.39
CA ASN A 48 3.86 8.65 5.83
C ASN A 48 5.27 9.10 5.46
N THR A 49 5.44 10.11 4.61
CA THR A 49 6.78 10.50 4.12
C THR A 49 7.42 11.67 4.87
N THR A 50 6.76 12.18 5.91
CA THR A 50 7.23 13.36 6.66
C THR A 50 7.66 12.99 8.08
N SER A 51 7.06 11.96 8.68
CA SER A 51 7.34 11.56 10.07
C SER A 51 7.74 10.09 10.22
N SER A 52 7.52 9.25 9.21
CA SER A 52 7.72 7.80 9.30
C SER A 52 8.62 7.28 8.18
N PHE A 53 9.29 6.16 8.42
CA PHE A 53 10.11 5.39 7.46
C PHE A 53 11.59 5.77 7.31
N PHE A 54 12.21 6.02 8.46
CA PHE A 54 13.60 5.72 8.85
C PHE A 54 14.36 6.93 9.38
N ASN A 55 14.71 7.90 8.52
CA ASN A 55 15.48 9.06 8.96
C ASN A 55 15.02 10.33 8.24
N SER A 56 14.48 11.31 8.98
CA SER A 56 14.04 12.59 8.42
C SER A 56 15.19 13.43 7.83
N GLY A 57 16.44 13.10 8.14
CA GLY A 57 17.65 13.67 7.56
C GLY A 57 18.31 12.82 6.47
N CYS A 58 17.70 11.72 6.01
CA CYS A 58 18.26 10.90 4.93
C CYS A 58 18.25 11.66 3.59
N THR A 59 19.43 11.85 3.01
CA THR A 59 19.59 12.26 1.60
C THR A 59 19.89 11.04 0.72
N PRO A 60 19.46 11.02 -0.57
CA PRO A 60 19.58 9.85 -1.46
C PRO A 60 20.98 9.22 -1.58
N ALA A 61 22.03 9.99 -1.29
CA ALA A 61 23.33 9.47 -0.92
C ALA A 61 23.67 9.99 0.50
N PRO A 62 24.03 9.14 1.48
CA PRO A 62 24.32 7.70 1.43
C PRO A 62 23.12 6.77 1.70
N CYS A 63 21.89 7.29 1.63
CA CYS A 63 20.68 6.57 2.04
C CYS A 63 19.80 6.26 0.81
N PRO A 64 20.03 5.13 0.12
CA PRO A 64 19.24 4.79 -1.04
C PRO A 64 17.79 4.58 -0.63
N THR A 65 16.90 5.30 -1.31
CA THR A 65 15.47 5.29 -1.03
C THR A 65 14.78 4.13 -1.74
N ASN A 66 13.79 3.51 -1.11
CA ASN A 66 12.94 2.48 -1.70
C ASN A 66 13.72 1.24 -2.19
N VAL A 67 14.79 0.89 -1.47
CA VAL A 67 15.59 -0.31 -1.77
C VAL A 67 15.30 -1.38 -0.73
N GLN A 68 14.93 -2.58 -1.21
CA GLN A 68 14.70 -3.74 -0.34
C GLN A 68 16.01 -4.13 0.35
N THR A 69 15.97 -4.21 1.67
CA THR A 69 17.11 -4.60 2.52
C THR A 69 17.00 -6.05 2.98
N ALA A 70 15.81 -6.64 2.92
CA ALA A 70 15.57 -8.02 3.31
C ALA A 70 16.20 -9.02 2.34
N LYS A 71 16.76 -10.09 2.89
CA LYS A 71 17.36 -11.20 2.12
C LYS A 71 16.45 -12.43 2.17
N THR A 72 16.51 -13.27 1.14
CA THR A 72 15.79 -14.55 1.12
C THR A 72 16.42 -15.55 2.11
N PRO A 73 15.62 -16.30 2.89
CA PRO A 73 14.15 -16.21 3.03
C PRO A 73 13.73 -14.95 3.79
N TYR A 74 12.73 -14.21 3.28
CA TYR A 74 12.30 -12.89 3.78
C TYR A 74 11.78 -12.97 5.22
N THR A 75 12.70 -12.94 6.18
CA THR A 75 12.43 -12.99 7.61
C THR A 75 12.70 -11.60 8.16
N GLU A 76 11.77 -11.02 8.90
CA GLU A 76 11.95 -9.65 9.46
C GLU A 76 12.43 -9.65 10.91
N LEU A 77 12.07 -10.67 11.68
CA LEU A 77 12.33 -10.75 13.12
C LEU A 77 13.00 -12.07 13.50
N THR A 78 13.91 -12.05 14.46
CA THR A 78 14.37 -13.26 15.15
C THR A 78 13.23 -13.85 16.00
N PRO A 79 13.33 -15.11 16.47
CA PRO A 79 12.37 -15.66 17.42
C PRO A 79 12.22 -14.84 18.72
N GLN A 80 13.25 -14.05 19.07
CA GLN A 80 13.24 -13.14 20.22
C GLN A 80 12.68 -11.74 19.87
N GLY A 81 12.24 -11.52 18.63
CA GLY A 81 11.64 -10.27 18.17
C GLY A 81 12.65 -9.19 17.78
N ALA A 82 13.93 -9.52 17.62
CA ALA A 82 14.93 -8.55 17.16
C ALA A 82 14.86 -8.38 15.63
N PRO A 83 14.94 -7.15 15.08
CA PRO A 83 14.95 -6.94 13.64
C PRO A 83 16.22 -7.54 13.01
N VAL A 84 16.07 -8.26 11.89
CA VAL A 84 17.20 -8.86 11.17
C VAL A 84 17.61 -8.07 9.92
N ASN A 85 16.71 -7.27 9.37
CA ASN A 85 16.96 -6.44 8.19
C ASN A 85 17.19 -4.98 8.60
N ALA A 86 18.06 -4.29 7.87
CA ALA A 86 18.21 -2.84 8.02
C ALA A 86 16.89 -2.15 7.61
N PRO A 87 16.46 -1.07 8.29
CA PRO A 87 15.24 -0.38 7.88
C PRO A 87 15.38 0.22 6.48
N VAL A 88 14.27 0.26 5.75
CA VAL A 88 14.20 0.88 4.41
C VAL A 88 13.85 2.36 4.57
N GLN A 89 14.63 3.23 3.92
CA GLN A 89 14.21 4.63 3.74
C GLN A 89 13.15 4.69 2.66
N VAL A 90 11.91 4.95 3.06
CA VAL A 90 10.80 5.08 2.10
C VAL A 90 10.64 6.54 1.70
N THR A 91 10.47 6.80 0.40
CA THR A 91 10.18 8.14 -0.13
C THR A 91 9.16 8.09 -1.26
N ARG A 92 8.41 9.17 -1.42
CA ARG A 92 7.47 9.32 -2.54
C ARG A 92 8.24 9.55 -3.84
N GLN A 93 8.06 8.66 -4.81
CA GLN A 93 8.64 8.80 -6.15
C GLN A 93 7.68 9.41 -7.18
N ILE A 94 6.37 9.13 -7.04
CA ILE A 94 5.32 9.69 -7.90
C ILE A 94 4.56 10.76 -7.09
N PRO A 95 4.50 12.02 -7.55
CA PRO A 95 3.75 13.07 -6.88
C PRO A 95 2.28 12.70 -6.66
N ILE A 96 1.67 13.28 -5.61
CA ILE A 96 0.23 13.15 -5.39
C ILE A 96 -0.51 13.77 -6.57
N GLN A 97 -1.43 13.02 -7.17
CA GLN A 97 -2.21 13.44 -8.34
C GLN A 97 -3.63 13.86 -7.98
N ALA A 98 -4.11 13.48 -6.79
CA ALA A 98 -5.38 13.95 -6.27
C ALA A 98 -5.38 15.46 -6.08
N ASP A 99 -6.54 16.08 -6.31
CA ASP A 99 -6.74 17.50 -6.03
C ASP A 99 -6.63 17.75 -4.51
N PRO A 100 -5.70 18.62 -4.05
CA PRO A 100 -5.55 18.92 -2.63
C PRO A 100 -6.80 19.58 -2.02
N THR A 101 -7.63 20.26 -2.81
CA THR A 101 -8.89 20.84 -2.34
C THR A 101 -9.91 19.76 -2.00
N LEU A 102 -9.93 18.65 -2.76
CA LEU A 102 -10.78 17.50 -2.49
C LEU A 102 -10.40 16.82 -1.18
N ASN A 103 -9.09 16.64 -0.95
CA ASN A 103 -8.56 16.12 0.30
C ASN A 103 -8.94 17.02 1.48
N THR A 104 -8.70 18.33 1.36
CA THR A 104 -9.05 19.31 2.39
C THR A 104 -10.55 19.27 2.72
N TYR A 105 -11.40 19.19 1.69
CA TYR A 105 -12.85 19.11 1.85
C TYR A 105 -13.28 17.86 2.64
N TYR A 106 -12.85 16.67 2.24
CA TYR A 106 -13.23 15.43 2.92
C TYR A 106 -12.61 15.29 4.31
N GLN A 107 -11.37 15.74 4.51
CA GLN A 107 -10.77 15.78 5.84
C GLN A 107 -11.54 16.74 6.77
N GLY A 108 -12.06 17.84 6.23
CA GLY A 108 -12.97 18.74 6.95
C GLY A 108 -14.25 18.04 7.40
N LEU A 109 -14.89 17.27 6.51
CA LEU A 109 -16.09 16.47 6.83
C LEU A 109 -15.80 15.36 7.85
N LEU A 110 -14.60 14.79 7.82
CA LEU A 110 -14.18 13.66 8.65
C LEU A 110 -13.50 14.10 9.96
N ARG A 111 -13.46 15.42 10.25
CA ARG A 111 -12.81 15.98 11.44
C ARG A 111 -13.35 15.30 12.71
N GLY A 112 -12.44 14.94 13.61
CA GLY A 112 -12.76 14.22 14.85
C GLY A 112 -12.80 12.70 14.68
N SER A 113 -12.66 12.18 13.45
CA SER A 113 -12.43 10.77 13.19
C SER A 113 -10.98 10.49 12.78
N VAL A 114 -10.57 9.22 12.89
CA VAL A 114 -9.23 8.78 12.44
C VAL A 114 -9.00 9.02 10.95
N TRP A 115 -10.07 9.07 10.15
CA TRP A 115 -10.02 9.21 8.69
C TRP A 115 -9.57 10.58 8.22
N ALA A 116 -9.67 11.62 9.07
CA ALA A 116 -9.13 12.94 8.76
C ALA A 116 -7.60 12.95 8.59
N ASN A 117 -6.92 11.88 9.04
CA ASN A 117 -5.46 11.73 8.93
C ASN A 117 -5.03 11.00 7.65
N TYR A 118 -5.95 10.75 6.72
CA TYR A 118 -5.67 10.09 5.45
C TYR A 118 -6.00 11.03 4.29
N GLN A 119 -5.30 10.86 3.19
CA GLN A 119 -5.50 11.62 1.96
C GLN A 119 -5.54 10.69 0.76
N LEU A 120 -6.37 11.02 -0.21
CA LEU A 120 -6.35 10.42 -1.53
C LEU A 120 -5.02 10.79 -2.20
N ILE A 121 -4.34 9.79 -2.74
CA ILE A 121 -3.13 9.98 -3.55
C ILE A 121 -3.51 10.10 -5.01
N THR A 122 -4.34 9.17 -5.48
CA THR A 122 -4.86 9.12 -6.85
C THR A 122 -5.99 8.10 -6.95
N THR A 123 -6.79 8.24 -8.00
CA THR A 123 -7.75 7.23 -8.43
C THR A 123 -7.38 6.82 -9.84
N GLN A 124 -7.16 5.53 -10.04
CA GLN A 124 -6.93 4.94 -11.34
C GLN A 124 -8.21 4.26 -11.84
N TRP A 125 -8.57 4.46 -13.09
CA TRP A 125 -9.72 3.81 -13.72
C TRP A 125 -9.33 3.19 -15.06
N ALA A 126 -9.96 2.08 -15.43
CA ALA A 126 -9.78 1.54 -16.76
C ALA A 126 -10.57 2.36 -17.78
N THR A 127 -9.97 2.57 -18.95
CA THR A 127 -10.65 3.08 -20.13
C THR A 127 -10.55 2.01 -21.23
N GLY A 128 -11.66 1.38 -21.59
CA GLY A 128 -11.69 0.37 -22.64
C GLY A 128 -10.79 -0.84 -22.36
N THR A 129 -9.84 -1.14 -23.26
CA THR A 129 -8.91 -2.29 -23.18
C THR A 129 -7.59 -1.98 -22.45
N VAL A 130 -7.42 -0.76 -21.91
CA VAL A 130 -6.16 -0.34 -21.29
C VAL A 130 -5.99 -1.00 -19.92
N THR A 131 -5.14 -2.03 -19.87
CA THR A 131 -4.85 -2.83 -18.66
C THR A 131 -4.17 -2.04 -17.55
N GLN A 132 -3.44 -0.97 -17.87
CA GLN A 132 -2.73 -0.15 -16.89
C GLN A 132 -3.57 1.01 -16.31
N GLY A 133 -4.78 1.25 -16.80
CA GLY A 133 -5.64 2.34 -16.33
C GLY A 133 -5.11 3.76 -16.58
N THR A 134 -5.90 4.76 -16.21
CA THR A 134 -5.58 6.18 -16.26
C THR A 134 -5.72 6.78 -14.86
N PRO A 135 -4.74 7.57 -14.37
CA PRO A 135 -3.41 7.78 -14.94
C PRO A 135 -2.57 6.50 -14.91
N THR A 136 -1.63 6.36 -15.85
CA THR A 136 -0.89 5.10 -16.07
C THR A 136 0.09 4.79 -14.93
N PHE A 137 0.87 5.78 -14.49
CA PHE A 137 1.83 5.62 -13.40
C PHE A 137 1.30 6.20 -12.10
N VAL A 138 1.16 5.31 -11.11
CA VAL A 138 0.61 5.57 -9.78
C VAL A 138 1.30 4.67 -8.75
N ALA A 139 1.52 5.18 -7.55
CA ALA A 139 2.05 4.38 -6.45
C ALA A 139 1.57 4.94 -5.11
N ASN A 140 1.15 4.05 -4.22
CA ASN A 140 1.14 4.26 -2.79
C ASN A 140 2.55 4.07 -2.27
N THR A 141 3.04 5.07 -1.53
CA THR A 141 4.43 5.08 -1.07
C THR A 141 4.76 3.89 -0.16
N THR A 142 3.79 3.40 0.60
CA THR A 142 4.00 2.30 1.57
C THR A 142 3.66 0.93 0.99
N LEU A 143 2.54 0.83 0.26
CA LEU A 143 2.06 -0.44 -0.28
C LEU A 143 2.83 -0.89 -1.53
N GLU A 144 3.35 0.04 -2.33
CA GLU A 144 4.12 -0.25 -3.54
C GLU A 144 5.57 0.27 -3.48
N THR A 145 6.15 0.32 -2.28
CA THR A 145 7.50 0.87 -1.99
C THR A 145 8.54 0.50 -3.05
N PHE A 146 8.58 -0.78 -3.48
CA PHE A 146 9.64 -1.32 -4.33
C PHE A 146 9.31 -1.40 -5.84
N PHE A 147 8.12 -0.97 -6.26
CA PHE A 147 7.71 -1.04 -7.68
C PHE A 147 8.24 0.13 -8.54
N GLY A 148 8.84 1.13 -7.90
CA GLY A 148 9.46 2.25 -8.58
C GLY A 148 8.46 3.25 -9.19
N ALA A 149 8.99 4.24 -9.92
CA ALA A 149 8.19 5.29 -10.57
C ALA A 149 7.34 4.83 -11.77
N GLN A 150 7.40 3.54 -12.12
CA GLN A 150 6.63 2.94 -13.22
C GLN A 150 5.49 2.03 -12.72
N SER A 151 5.17 2.10 -11.43
CA SER A 151 4.09 1.30 -10.83
C SER A 151 2.71 1.67 -11.39
N SER A 152 1.81 0.68 -11.44
CA SER A 152 0.39 0.82 -11.80
C SER A 152 -0.43 -0.18 -10.98
N CYS A 153 -1.45 0.30 -10.27
CA CYS A 153 -2.32 -0.55 -9.45
C CYS A 153 -3.03 -1.59 -10.34
N MET A 154 -3.78 -1.13 -11.34
CA MET A 154 -4.50 -2.00 -12.27
C MET A 154 -3.54 -2.84 -13.12
N GLY A 155 -2.38 -2.28 -13.50
CA GLY A 155 -1.36 -3.03 -14.23
C GLY A 155 -0.82 -4.23 -13.45
N CYS A 156 -0.54 -4.06 -12.16
CA CYS A 156 -0.09 -5.15 -11.29
C CYS A 156 -1.23 -6.14 -11.01
N HIS A 157 -2.42 -5.64 -10.73
CA HIS A 157 -3.59 -6.45 -10.39
C HIS A 157 -4.23 -7.17 -11.59
N ALA A 158 -3.91 -6.80 -12.82
CA ALA A 158 -4.45 -7.44 -14.03
C ALA A 158 -4.14 -8.95 -14.13
N GLY A 159 -3.06 -9.41 -13.47
CA GLY A 159 -2.67 -10.82 -13.42
C GLY A 159 -3.38 -11.64 -12.34
N ALA A 160 -4.29 -11.05 -11.56
CA ALA A 160 -4.97 -11.77 -10.50
C ALA A 160 -5.86 -12.88 -11.06
N VAL A 161 -5.66 -14.09 -10.56
CA VAL A 161 -6.41 -15.29 -10.94
C VAL A 161 -6.95 -16.04 -9.72
N THR A 162 -8.02 -16.80 -9.92
CA THR A 162 -8.55 -17.72 -8.93
C THR A 162 -7.66 -18.97 -8.85
N THR A 163 -7.92 -19.82 -7.86
CA THR A 163 -7.25 -21.13 -7.71
C THR A 163 -7.34 -22.01 -8.96
N ASN A 164 -8.39 -21.84 -9.77
CA ASN A 164 -8.60 -22.54 -11.03
C ASN A 164 -8.08 -21.77 -12.26
N GLN A 165 -7.14 -20.84 -12.07
CA GLN A 165 -6.51 -20.03 -13.11
C GLN A 165 -7.49 -19.19 -13.95
N GLN A 166 -8.66 -18.88 -13.40
CA GLN A 166 -9.62 -17.98 -14.05
C GLN A 166 -9.36 -16.54 -13.64
N PRO A 167 -9.62 -15.53 -14.50
CA PRO A 167 -9.48 -14.13 -14.10
C PRO A 167 -10.24 -13.83 -12.80
N ALA A 168 -9.54 -13.33 -11.79
CA ALA A 168 -10.11 -12.99 -10.48
C ALA A 168 -10.51 -11.51 -10.38
N ASP A 169 -10.76 -10.89 -11.54
CA ASP A 169 -11.29 -9.53 -11.61
C ASP A 169 -10.46 -8.56 -10.75
N PHE A 170 -9.13 -8.57 -10.93
CA PHE A 170 -8.14 -7.74 -10.23
C PHE A 170 -7.94 -8.04 -8.72
N SER A 171 -8.58 -9.08 -8.18
CA SER A 171 -8.46 -9.47 -6.76
C SER A 171 -7.56 -10.69 -6.56
N PHE A 172 -6.42 -10.52 -5.87
CA PHE A 172 -5.58 -11.64 -5.46
C PHE A 172 -6.20 -12.50 -4.35
N LEU A 173 -7.18 -11.95 -3.61
CA LEU A 173 -7.83 -12.66 -2.50
C LEU A 173 -8.53 -13.95 -2.97
N LEU A 174 -8.99 -14.01 -4.22
CA LEU A 174 -9.69 -15.19 -4.73
C LEU A 174 -8.75 -16.35 -5.12
N GLY A 175 -7.44 -16.10 -5.19
CA GLY A 175 -6.43 -17.14 -5.27
C GLY A 175 -6.12 -17.76 -3.91
N GLU A 176 -6.20 -16.96 -2.85
CA GLU A 176 -5.81 -17.33 -1.47
C GLU A 176 -7.01 -17.69 -0.56
N ALA A 177 -8.25 -17.47 -1.00
CA ALA A 177 -9.45 -17.80 -0.26
C ALA A 177 -9.74 -19.31 -0.33
N GLN A 178 -9.14 -20.08 0.59
CA GLN A 178 -9.49 -21.47 0.91
C GLN A 178 -9.64 -21.66 2.41
#